data_AF-A0A927RIU7-F1
#
_entry.id   AF-A0A927RIU7-F1
#
_cell.length_a   1.000
_cell.length_b   1.000
_cell.length_c   1.000
_cell.angle_alpha   90.00
_cell.angle_beta   90.00
_cell.angle_gamma   90.00
#
_symmetry.space_group_name_H-M   'P 1'
#
loop_
_entity.id
_entity.type
_entity.pdbx_description
1 polymer ?
#
loop_
_entity_poly.entity_id
_entity_poly.type
_entity_poly.pdbx_seq_one_letter_code
_entity_poly.pdbx_strand_id
1 'polypeptide(L)'
;MRKVAVFFGGKSCESEISVLTGVMVLNLLDKNKYTIFPVYVHTNGLMYTSPDMFDVDIFQKTTVEKFQRIFFEDGTMYALNDKKRRIKPIS
;
A
#
# COMPACT_ATOMS: atom_id res chain seq x y z
N MET A 1 18.48 -5.85 5.87
CA MET A 1 17.44 -4.79 5.86
C MET A 1 16.16 -5.36 6.40
N ARG A 2 15.43 -4.62 7.25
CA ARG A 2 14.10 -5.02 7.73
C ARG A 2 13.03 -4.56 6.75
N LYS A 3 12.00 -5.38 6.52
CA LYS A 3 10.85 -5.03 5.69
C LYS A 3 9.77 -4.39 6.56
N VAL A 4 9.26 -3.24 6.16
CA VAL A 4 8.24 -2.49 6.90
C VAL A 4 7.07 -2.21 5.97
N ALA A 5 5.90 -2.74 6.30
CA ALA A 5 4.66 -2.37 5.64
C ALA A 5 3.97 -1.24 6.42
N VAL A 6 3.62 -0.15 5.74
CA VAL A 6 2.88 0.96 6.33
C VAL A 6 1.45 0.91 5.81
N PHE A 7 0.52 0.66 6.72
CA PHE A 7 -0.91 0.61 6.41
C PHE A 7 -1.54 1.98 6.62
N PHE A 8 -2.37 2.41 5.66
CA PHE A 8 -3.08 3.69 5.74
C PHE A 8 -4.36 3.67 4.89
N GLY A 9 -5.26 4.63 5.13
CA GLY A 9 -6.59 4.69 4.55
C GLY A 9 -7.65 4.01 5.42
N GLY A 10 -8.47 3.16 4.81
CA GLY A 10 -9.51 2.37 5.48
C GLY A 10 -10.92 2.90 5.27
N LYS A 11 -11.91 2.11 5.69
CA LYS A 11 -13.33 2.48 5.63
C LYS A 11 -13.71 3.34 6.84
N SER A 12 -13.29 4.60 6.84
CA SER A 12 -13.56 5.58 7.91
C SER A 12 -13.71 6.99 7.34
N CYS A 13 -14.41 7.88 8.07
CA CYS A 13 -14.42 9.32 7.81
C CYS A 13 -13.00 9.93 7.91
N GLU A 14 -12.06 9.25 8.57
CA GLU A 14 -10.67 9.67 8.71
C GLU A 14 -9.75 9.12 7.61
N SER A 15 -10.31 8.49 6.57
CA SER A 15 -9.50 7.87 5.51
C SER A 15 -8.50 8.84 4.87
N GLU A 16 -8.91 10.08 4.59
CA GLU A 16 -8.04 11.09 3.97
C GLU A 16 -6.90 11.51 4.90
N ILE A 17 -7.20 11.69 6.19
CA ILE A 17 -6.20 12.02 7.22
C ILE A 17 -5.22 10.87 7.39
N SER A 18 -5.71 9.63 7.36
CA SER A 18 -4.88 8.43 7.41
C SER A 18 -3.95 8.33 6.20
N VAL A 19 -4.45 8.61 4.98
CA VAL A 19 -3.63 8.65 3.76
C VAL A 19 -2.52 9.69 3.88
N LEU A 20 -2.82 10.92 4.27
CA LEU A 20 -1.81 11.97 4.44
C LEU A 20 -0.74 11.57 5.46
N THR A 21 -1.16 11.04 6.60
CA THR A 21 -0.25 10.58 7.67
C THR A 21 0.62 9.41 7.21
N GLY A 22 0.02 8.44 6.51
CA GLY A 22 0.72 7.29 5.95
C GLY A 22 1.80 7.70 4.95
N VAL A 23 1.47 8.59 4.02
CA VAL A 23 2.43 9.14 3.04
C VAL A 23 3.57 9.89 3.74
N MET A 24 3.28 10.64 4.80
CA MET A 24 4.31 11.31 5.59
C MET A 24 5.26 10.29 6.26
N VAL A 25 4.72 9.24 6.87
CA VAL A 25 5.53 8.16 7.48
C VAL A 25 6.39 7.45 6.44
N LEU A 26 5.83 7.11 5.28
CA LEU A 26 6.55 6.49 4.17
C LEU A 26 7.77 7.32 3.73
N ASN A 27 7.64 8.65 3.72
CA ASN A 27 8.71 9.56 3.33
C ASN A 27 9.75 9.82 4.43
N LEU A 28 9.37 9.70 5.70
CA LEU A 28 10.26 9.92 6.86
C LEU A 28 11.07 8.69 7.27
N LEU A 29 10.63 7.49 6.89
CA LEU A 29 11.36 6.25 7.19
C LEU A 29 12.72 6.20 6.48
N ASP A 30 13.75 5.78 7.21
CA ASP A 30 15.12 5.66 6.69
C ASP A 30 15.23 4.51 5.67
N LYS A 31 15.26 4.89 4.39
CA LYS A 31 15.37 3.98 3.23
C LYS A 31 16.67 3.17 3.20
N ASN A 32 17.70 3.56 3.96
CA ASN A 32 18.94 2.79 4.08
C ASN A 32 18.79 1.62 5.08
N LYS A 33 17.89 1.75 6.05
CA LYS A 33 17.65 0.73 7.08
C LYS A 33 16.49 -0.20 6.73
N TYR A 34 15.48 0.34 6.04
CA TYR A 34 14.20 -0.33 5.82
C TYR A 34 13.84 -0.44 4.34
N THR A 35 13.31 -1.59 3.96
CA THR A 35 12.56 -1.76 2.72
C THR A 35 11.10 -1.47 3.03
N ILE A 36 10.59 -0.36 2.50
CA ILE A 36 9.28 0.18 2.87
C ILE A 36 8.24 -0.25 1.82
N PHE A 37 7.10 -0.77 2.28
CA PHE A 37 5.98 -1.17 1.44
C PHE A 37 4.74 -0.35 1.80
N PRO A 38 4.25 0.51 0.90
CA PRO A 38 3.01 1.23 1.12
C PRO A 38 1.80 0.30 0.94
N VAL A 39 0.93 0.22 1.94
CA VAL A 39 -0.29 -0.57 1.90
C VAL A 39 -1.50 0.34 2.09
N TYR A 40 -2.15 0.67 0.99
CA TYR A 40 -3.39 1.42 1.00
C TYR A 40 -4.58 0.48 1.19
N VAL A 41 -5.37 0.72 2.24
CA VAL A 41 -6.64 0.03 2.48
C VAL A 41 -7.76 0.90 1.90
N HIS A 42 -8.45 0.40 0.89
CA HIS A 42 -9.56 1.12 0.27
C HIS A 42 -10.87 0.92 1.06
N THR A 43 -11.85 1.78 0.81
CA THR A 43 -13.17 1.76 1.47
C THR A 43 -13.98 0.48 1.20
N ASN A 44 -13.64 -0.26 0.14
CA ASN A 44 -14.21 -1.59 -0.17
C ASN A 44 -13.56 -2.74 0.62
N GLY A 45 -12.60 -2.45 1.51
CA GLY A 45 -11.88 -3.44 2.32
C GLY A 45 -10.73 -4.14 1.57
N LEU A 46 -10.46 -3.77 0.32
CA LEU A 46 -9.35 -4.31 -0.46
C LEU A 46 -8.07 -3.52 -0.20
N MET A 47 -6.94 -4.22 -0.31
CA MET A 47 -5.61 -3.67 -0.08
C MET A 47 -4.85 -3.54 -1.39
N TYR A 48 -4.11 -2.44 -1.52
CA TYR A 48 -3.37 -2.08 -2.71
C TYR A 48 -1.97 -1.59 -2.34
N THR A 49 -1.01 -1.83 -3.24
CA THR A 49 0.35 -1.28 -3.15
C THR A 49 0.74 -0.68 -4.49
N SER A 50 1.49 0.42 -4.47
CA SER A 50 2.16 0.96 -5.65
C SER A 50 3.39 1.76 -5.22
N PRO A 51 4.50 1.73 -5.99
CA PRO A 51 5.63 2.64 -5.77
C PRO A 51 5.24 4.13 -5.89
N ASP A 52 4.12 4.46 -6.52
CA ASP A 52 3.66 5.85 -6.67
C ASP A 52 2.98 6.39 -5.40
N MET A 53 2.73 5.54 -4.40
CA MET A 53 2.04 5.90 -3.14
C MET A 53 2.91 6.75 -2.19
N PHE A 54 4.13 7.12 -2.57
CA PHE A 54 4.93 8.11 -1.84
C PHE A 54 4.49 9.56 -2.13
N ASP A 55 3.68 9.76 -3.16
CA ASP A 55 3.05 11.03 -3.50
C ASP A 55 1.57 11.01 -3.08
N VAL A 56 1.15 11.98 -2.28
CA VAL A 56 -0.24 12.09 -1.81
C VAL A 56 -1.21 12.46 -2.94
N ASP A 57 -0.72 13.12 -3.98
CA ASP A 57 -1.55 13.55 -5.12
C ASP A 57 -2.10 12.37 -5.92
N ILE A 58 -1.43 11.21 -5.89
CA ILE A 58 -1.85 10.02 -6.63
C ILE A 58 -3.25 9.56 -6.21
N PHE A 59 -3.62 9.78 -4.94
CA PHE A 59 -4.91 9.39 -4.38
C PHE A 59 -6.07 10.29 -4.83
N GLN A 60 -5.77 11.49 -5.35
CA GLN A 60 -6.77 12.38 -5.95
C GLN A 60 -6.83 12.22 -7.48
N LYS A 61 -5.67 11.94 -8.11
CA LYS A 61 -5.52 11.94 -9.59
C LYS A 61 -5.80 10.59 -10.25
N THR A 62 -5.76 9.48 -9.51
CA THR A 62 -5.79 8.13 -10.08
C THR A 62 -6.80 7.22 -9.38
N THR A 63 -7.47 6.37 -10.16
CA THR A 63 -8.33 5.30 -9.64
C THR A 63 -7.51 4.15 -9.07
N VAL A 64 -8.00 3.57 -7.97
CA VAL A 64 -7.41 2.41 -7.28
C VAL A 64 -7.15 1.18 -8.16
N GLU A 65 -7.81 1.08 -9.32
CA GLU A 65 -7.62 0.02 -10.32
C GLU A 65 -6.21 -0.02 -10.91
N LYS A 66 -5.48 1.10 -10.90
CA LYS A 66 -4.08 1.12 -11.35
C LYS A 66 -3.10 0.55 -10.33
N PHE A 67 -3.53 0.41 -9.07
CA PHE A 67 -2.67 -0.10 -8.02
C PHE A 67 -2.68 -1.62 -7.98
N GLN A 68 -1.54 -2.19 -7.63
CA GLN A 68 -1.39 -3.64 -7.52
C GLN A 68 -2.16 -4.11 -6.29
N ARG A 69 -3.21 -4.92 -6.50
CA ARG A 69 -3.97 -5.52 -5.39
C ARG A 69 -3.10 -6.53 -4.64
N ILE A 70 -3.19 -6.50 -3.32
CA ILE A 70 -2.44 -7.39 -2.42
C ILE A 70 -3.33 -8.02 -1.36
N PHE A 71 -2.83 -9.09 -0.74
CA PHE A 71 -3.38 -9.68 0.47
C PHE A 71 -2.24 -10.25 1.33
N PHE A 72 -2.53 -10.50 2.59
CA PHE A 72 -1.60 -11.09 3.54
C PHE A 72 -2.10 -12.47 3.95
N GLU A 73 -1.23 -13.45 3.91
CA GLU A 73 -1.50 -14.83 4.34
C GLU A 73 -0.21 -15.38 4.98
N ASP A 74 -0.32 -15.99 6.17
CA ASP A 74 0.81 -16.54 6.93
C ASP A 74 2.00 -15.58 7.15
N GLY A 75 1.72 -14.27 7.25
CA GLY A 75 2.75 -13.24 7.43
C GLY A 75 3.48 -12.84 6.13
N THR A 76 3.11 -13.44 4.99
CA THR A 76 3.64 -13.11 3.67
C THR A 76 2.68 -12.17 2.92
N MET A 77 3.25 -11.17 2.26
CA MET A 77 2.52 -10.26 1.39
C MET A 77 2.51 -10.80 -0.04
N TYR A 78 1.31 -10.95 -0.61
CA TYR A 78 1.10 -11.50 -1.94
C TYR A 78 0.46 -10.48 -2.89
N ALA A 79 0.97 -10.38 -4.11
CA ALA A 79 0.31 -9.62 -5.18
C ALA A 79 -0.60 -10.51 -6.04
N LEU A 80 -1.81 -10.01 -6.30
CA LEU A 80 -2.78 -10.60 -7.21
C LEU A 80 -2.60 -10.05 -8.62
N ASN A 81 -2.12 -10.86 -9.56
CA ASN A 81 -2.02 -10.44 -10.95
C ASN A 81 -3.35 -10.72 -11.69
N ASP A 82 -4.08 -9.68 -12.10
CA ASP A 82 -5.38 -9.81 -12.79
C ASP A 82 -5.27 -10.57 -14.13
N LYS A 83 -4.11 -10.56 -14.80
CA LYS A 83 -3.93 -11.18 -16.13
C LYS A 83 -3.60 -12.66 -16.11
N LYS A 84 -3.15 -13.18 -14.97
CA LYS A 84 -2.82 -14.59 -14.77
C LYS A 84 -3.04 -14.81 -13.29
N ARG A 85 -4.05 -15.59 -12.87
CA ARG A 85 -4.30 -16.04 -11.48
C ARG A 85 -3.02 -16.65 -10.86
N ARG A 86 -2.04 -15.81 -10.54
CA ARG A 86 -0.68 -16.13 -10.14
C ARG A 86 -0.38 -15.23 -8.98
N ILE A 87 -0.25 -15.88 -7.85
CA ILE A 87 0.11 -15.29 -6.58
C ILE A 87 1.64 -15.20 -6.59
N LYS A 88 2.19 -14.00 -6.38
CA LYS A 88 3.64 -13.81 -6.23
C LYS A 88 3.93 -13.32 -4.81
N PRO A 89 4.80 -14.01 -4.05
CA PRO A 89 5.29 -13.47 -2.79
C PRO A 89 6.16 -12.24 -3.10
N ILE A 90 5.87 -11.13 -2.41
CA ILE A 90 6.64 -9.88 -2.51
C ILE A 90 7.59 -9.73 -1.31
N SER A 91 7.25 -10.34 -0.18
CA SER A 91 7.99 -10.20 1.07
C SER A 91 8.32 -11.54 1.70
#